data_AF-A0A358I1Z0-F1
#
_entry.id   AF-A0A358I1Z0-F1
#
_cell.length_a   1.000
_cell.length_b   1.000
_cell.length_c   1.000
_cell.angle_alpha   90.00
_cell.angle_beta   90.00
_cell.angle_gamma   90.00
#
_symmetry.space_group_name_H-M   'P 1'
#
loop_
_entity.id
_entity.type
_entity.pdbx_description
1 polymer ?
#
loop_
_entity_poly.entity_id
_entity_poly.type
_entity_poly.pdbx_seq_one_letter_code
_entity_poly.pdbx_strand_id
1 'polypeptide(L)'
;MKREIHKCAYLLNAVYDYSTKRSTLNASSGFTILFAVLVASLLFSLGLAIAHMSIREILLSVAGKESEYAFFSADTGIECALYWDINAGKTELVFPSAYDDIGRAFIGCNGAPNVSVSFVSGNTAAATSTFTLDFTPKGCAIVTVGKTVSGFTVIESRGRNDCGVGPNPARVERALRVRY
;
A
#
# COMPACT_ATOMS: atom_id res chain seq x y z
N MET A 1 45.86 -40.02 -26.27
CA MET A 1 45.92 -39.12 -25.09
C MET A 1 46.98 -37.99 -25.18
N LYS A 2 47.67 -37.78 -26.32
CA LYS A 2 48.75 -36.76 -26.47
C LYS A 2 48.36 -35.50 -27.25
N ARG A 3 47.13 -35.41 -27.78
CA ARG A 3 46.66 -34.27 -28.61
C ARG A 3 45.94 -33.16 -27.82
N GLU A 4 45.39 -33.47 -26.64
CA GLU A 4 44.66 -32.49 -25.81
C GLU A 4 45.61 -31.55 -25.04
N ILE A 5 46.82 -32.02 -24.69
CA ILE A 5 47.82 -31.22 -23.96
C ILE A 5 48.40 -30.09 -24.83
N HIS A 6 48.44 -30.28 -26.16
CA HIS A 6 48.98 -29.27 -27.08
C HIS A 6 48.05 -28.06 -27.29
N LYS A 7 46.73 -28.21 -27.09
CA LYS A 7 45.77 -27.10 -27.21
C LYS A 7 45.78 -26.20 -25.97
N CYS A 8 45.99 -26.74 -24.77
CA CYS A 8 46.12 -25.95 -23.55
C CYS A 8 47.40 -25.09 -23.53
N ALA A 9 48.51 -25.58 -24.08
CA ALA A 9 49.74 -24.79 -24.18
C ALA A 9 49.58 -23.58 -25.11
N TYR A 10 48.78 -23.70 -26.17
CA TYR A 10 48.55 -22.61 -27.12
C TYR A 10 47.64 -21.51 -26.55
N LEU A 11 46.63 -21.89 -25.76
CA LEU A 11 45.72 -20.94 -25.11
C LEU A 11 46.38 -20.20 -23.93
N LEU A 12 47.27 -20.86 -23.17
CA LEU A 12 48.04 -20.18 -22.11
C LEU A 12 49.00 -19.13 -22.67
N ASN A 13 49.64 -19.38 -23.82
CA ASN A 13 50.50 -18.39 -24.47
C ASN A 13 49.73 -17.17 -25.00
N ALA A 14 48.50 -17.37 -25.50
CA ALA A 14 47.66 -16.25 -25.97
C ALA A 14 47.15 -15.35 -24.82
N VAL A 15 46.91 -15.91 -23.63
CA VAL A 15 46.55 -15.14 -22.43
C VAL A 15 47.78 -14.43 -21.83
N TYR A 16 48.95 -15.08 -21.86
CA TYR A 16 50.20 -14.44 -21.42
C TYR A 16 50.62 -13.28 -22.34
N ASP A 17 50.36 -13.38 -23.64
CA ASP A 17 50.71 -12.35 -24.63
C ASP A 17 49.83 -11.08 -24.54
N TYR A 18 48.59 -11.18 -24.01
CA TYR A 18 47.77 -9.99 -23.71
C TYR A 18 48.35 -9.16 -22.55
N SER A 19 49.13 -9.77 -21.66
CA SER A 19 49.78 -9.09 -20.52
C SER A 19 51.07 -8.34 -20.92
N THR A 20 51.68 -8.69 -22.06
CA THR A 20 53.02 -8.21 -22.46
C THR A 20 53.07 -7.36 -23.73
N LYS A 21 51.95 -6.80 -24.20
CA LYS A 21 52.00 -5.63 -25.11
C LYS A 21 52.37 -4.37 -24.32
N ARG A 22 53.64 -4.30 -23.93
CA ARG A 22 54.28 -3.11 -23.37
C ARG A 22 54.44 -2.11 -24.51
N SER A 23 53.41 -1.29 -24.74
CA SER A 23 53.51 -0.10 -25.57
C SER A 23 54.67 0.74 -25.04
N THR A 24 55.66 1.03 -25.89
CA THR A 24 56.70 2.03 -25.62
C THR A 24 56.04 3.40 -25.52
N LEU A 25 55.50 3.71 -24.34
CA LEU A 25 54.91 5.00 -23.99
C LEU A 25 56.05 6.00 -23.79
N ASN A 26 56.09 7.01 -24.65
CA ASN A 26 56.80 8.25 -24.36
C ASN A 26 56.32 8.75 -22.98
N ALA A 27 57.27 8.95 -22.06
CA ALA A 27 57.03 9.27 -20.65
C ALA A 27 56.61 10.74 -20.44
N SER A 28 55.52 11.18 -21.09
CA SER A 28 55.00 12.55 -20.98
C SER A 28 53.46 12.62 -20.83
N SER A 29 52.81 11.58 -20.28
CA SER A 29 51.34 11.52 -20.18
C SER A 29 50.82 11.04 -18.81
N GLY A 30 51.25 11.68 -17.72
CA GLY A 30 50.78 11.38 -16.36
C GLY A 30 49.39 11.94 -16.00
N PHE A 31 48.85 12.86 -16.79
CA PHE A 31 47.58 13.55 -16.49
C PHE A 31 46.31 12.75 -16.88
N THR A 32 46.43 11.79 -17.81
CA THR A 32 45.27 11.07 -18.37
C THR A 32 44.56 10.19 -17.33
N ILE A 33 45.30 9.56 -16.41
CA ILE A 33 44.70 8.76 -15.32
C ILE A 33 43.91 9.65 -14.36
N LEU A 34 44.45 10.82 -13.99
CA LEU A 34 43.74 11.78 -13.12
C LEU A 34 42.47 12.28 -13.79
N PHE A 35 42.52 12.61 -15.09
CA PHE A 35 41.35 13.02 -15.85
C PHE A 35 40.28 11.90 -15.94
N ALA A 36 40.70 10.66 -16.18
CA ALA A 36 39.78 9.52 -16.22
C ALA A 36 39.07 9.30 -14.88
N VAL A 37 39.79 9.41 -13.76
CA VAL A 37 39.22 9.28 -12.41
C VAL A 37 38.24 10.41 -12.10
N LEU A 38 38.53 11.65 -12.52
CA LEU A 38 37.63 12.79 -12.36
C LEU A 38 36.33 12.61 -13.15
N VAL A 39 36.40 12.16 -14.40
CA VAL A 39 35.20 11.89 -15.20
C VAL A 39 34.41 10.72 -14.62
N ALA A 40 35.09 9.66 -14.18
CA ALA A 40 34.44 8.50 -13.56
C ALA A 40 33.71 8.88 -12.27
N SER A 41 34.30 9.71 -11.41
CA SER A 41 33.66 10.15 -10.16
C SER A 41 32.44 11.05 -10.41
N LEU A 42 32.50 11.93 -11.42
CA LEU A 42 31.36 12.74 -11.84
C LEU A 42 30.20 11.87 -12.32
N LEU A 43 30.46 10.93 -13.24
CA LEU A 43 29.44 10.02 -13.75
C LEU A 43 28.87 9.12 -12.64
N PHE A 44 29.72 8.66 -11.72
CA PHE A 44 29.28 7.87 -10.57
C PHE A 44 28.38 8.66 -9.63
N SER A 45 28.69 9.93 -9.36
CA SER A 45 27.86 10.82 -8.54
C SER A 45 26.47 11.03 -9.15
N LEU A 46 26.37 11.23 -10.46
CA LEU A 46 25.10 11.35 -11.17
C LEU A 46 24.30 10.04 -11.11
N GLY A 47 24.97 8.89 -11.29
CA GLY A 47 24.34 7.58 -11.19
C GLY A 47 23.74 7.31 -9.80
N LEU A 48 24.47 7.65 -8.73
CA LEU A 48 23.98 7.53 -7.36
C LEU A 48 22.79 8.45 -7.07
N ALA A 49 22.83 9.69 -7.58
CA ALA A 49 21.74 10.64 -7.41
C ALA A 49 20.44 10.11 -8.03
N ILE A 50 20.50 9.62 -9.27
CA ILE A 50 19.34 9.05 -9.98
C ILE A 50 18.83 7.80 -9.25
N ALA A 51 19.71 6.87 -8.90
CA ALA A 51 19.32 5.64 -8.20
C ALA A 51 18.58 5.92 -6.88
N HIS A 52 19.06 6.90 -6.11
CA HIS A 52 18.43 7.30 -4.86
C HIS A 52 17.05 7.95 -5.06
N MET A 53 16.88 8.75 -6.12
CA MET A 53 15.57 9.30 -6.50
C MET A 53 14.58 8.19 -6.89
N SER A 54 15.00 7.26 -7.75
CA SER A 54 14.13 6.16 -8.21
C SER A 54 13.64 5.26 -7.07
N ILE A 55 14.48 4.98 -6.06
CA ILE A 55 14.05 4.20 -4.89
C ILE A 55 12.91 4.89 -4.14
N ARG A 56 12.97 6.22 -3.99
CA ARG A 56 11.94 6.99 -3.29
C ARG A 56 10.63 7.03 -4.09
N GLU A 57 10.70 7.14 -5.40
CA GLU A 57 9.53 7.10 -6.28
C GLU A 57 8.80 5.74 -6.21
N ILE A 58 9.55 4.63 -6.16
CA ILE A 58 8.96 3.30 -5.98
C ILE A 58 8.25 3.21 -4.62
N LEU A 59 8.87 3.69 -3.54
CA LEU A 59 8.26 3.68 -2.21
C LEU A 59 6.98 4.53 -2.17
N LEU A 60 6.99 5.70 -2.80
CA LEU A 60 5.80 6.55 -2.90
C LEU A 60 4.70 5.89 -3.73
N SER A 61 5.07 5.21 -4.81
CA SER A 61 4.12 4.47 -5.66
C SER A 61 3.45 3.33 -4.90
N VAL A 62 4.20 2.60 -4.08
CA VAL A 62 3.64 1.57 -3.19
C VAL A 62 2.69 2.21 -2.19
N ALA A 63 3.07 3.30 -1.51
CA ALA A 63 2.21 3.99 -0.56
C ALA A 63 0.91 4.53 -1.21
N GLY A 64 0.99 4.99 -2.46
CA GLY A 64 -0.15 5.38 -3.28
C GLY A 64 -1.12 4.22 -3.53
N LYS A 65 -0.59 3.09 -3.98
CA LYS A 65 -1.39 1.85 -4.19
C LYS A 65 -2.03 1.35 -2.89
N GLU A 66 -1.30 1.37 -1.78
CA GLU A 66 -1.85 1.00 -0.47
C GLU A 66 -2.96 1.97 0.00
N SER A 67 -2.86 3.25 -0.36
CA SER A 67 -3.91 4.23 -0.12
C SER A 67 -5.17 3.98 -0.96
N GLU A 68 -5.01 3.50 -2.19
CA GLU A 68 -6.13 3.14 -3.07
C GLU A 68 -6.95 1.99 -2.47
N TYR A 69 -6.30 0.93 -1.97
CA TYR A 69 -7.01 -0.16 -1.27
C TYR A 69 -7.75 0.34 -0.03
N ALA A 70 -7.09 1.14 0.81
CA ALA A 70 -7.72 1.71 1.99
C ALA A 70 -8.92 2.60 1.63
N PHE A 71 -8.80 3.42 0.58
CA PHE A 71 -9.89 4.28 0.12
C PHE A 71 -11.06 3.47 -0.46
N PHE A 72 -10.77 2.46 -1.30
CA PHE A 72 -11.77 1.57 -1.87
C PHE A 72 -12.58 0.84 -0.80
N SER A 73 -11.91 0.31 0.24
CA SER A 73 -12.59 -0.29 1.38
C SER A 73 -13.48 0.72 2.10
N ALA A 74 -12.97 1.93 2.35
CA ALA A 74 -13.74 2.99 3.00
C ALA A 74 -15.01 3.35 2.21
N ASP A 75 -14.88 3.52 0.90
CA ASP A 75 -15.97 3.86 -0.02
C ASP A 75 -17.04 2.76 -0.04
N THR A 76 -16.63 1.50 -0.20
CA THR A 76 -17.57 0.39 -0.20
C THR A 76 -18.28 0.23 1.15
N GLY A 77 -17.58 0.49 2.26
CA GLY A 77 -18.16 0.48 3.60
C GLY A 77 -19.21 1.57 3.82
N ILE A 78 -18.93 2.80 3.37
CA ILE A 78 -19.87 3.91 3.54
C ILE A 78 -21.12 3.71 2.66
N GLU A 79 -20.94 3.24 1.42
CA GLU A 79 -22.05 2.96 0.52
C GLU A 79 -22.94 1.83 1.07
N CYS A 80 -22.36 0.81 1.71
CA CYS A 80 -23.21 -0.22 2.33
C CYS A 80 -24.02 0.33 3.50
N ALA A 81 -23.40 1.10 4.40
CA ALA A 81 -24.13 1.73 5.50
C ALA A 81 -25.23 2.67 4.98
N LEU A 82 -24.92 3.49 3.97
CA LEU A 82 -25.86 4.44 3.39
C LEU A 82 -27.04 3.74 2.72
N TYR A 83 -26.78 2.66 1.98
CA TYR A 83 -27.83 1.84 1.37
C TYR A 83 -28.79 1.29 2.42
N TRP A 84 -28.27 0.67 3.48
CA TRP A 84 -29.11 0.12 4.54
C TRP A 84 -29.80 1.19 5.38
N ASP A 85 -29.21 2.38 5.52
CA ASP A 85 -29.85 3.48 6.24
C ASP A 85 -30.99 4.13 5.44
N ILE A 86 -30.79 4.39 4.14
CA ILE A 86 -31.77 5.12 3.32
C ILE A 86 -32.85 4.19 2.76
N ASN A 87 -32.48 3.00 2.27
CA ASN A 87 -33.44 2.11 1.61
C ASN A 87 -34.14 1.19 2.61
N ALA A 88 -33.37 0.46 3.41
CA ALA A 88 -33.93 -0.48 4.39
C ALA A 88 -34.39 0.22 5.69
N GLY A 89 -33.74 1.32 6.07
CA GLY A 89 -34.12 2.15 7.22
C GLY A 89 -35.53 2.76 7.15
N LYS A 90 -36.18 2.72 5.97
CA LYS A 90 -37.59 3.13 5.80
C LYS A 90 -38.59 2.09 6.29
N THR A 91 -38.21 0.82 6.30
CA THR A 91 -39.09 -0.32 6.61
C THR A 91 -38.63 -1.09 7.83
N GLU A 92 -37.35 -1.01 8.17
CA GLU A 92 -36.71 -1.78 9.24
C GLU A 92 -35.69 -0.94 10.01
N LEU A 93 -35.64 -1.10 11.33
CA LEU A 93 -34.63 -0.45 12.17
C LEU A 93 -33.30 -1.21 12.05
N VAL A 94 -32.48 -0.83 11.06
CA VAL A 94 -31.14 -1.44 10.86
C VAL A 94 -30.14 -0.84 11.85
N PHE A 95 -30.05 0.49 11.87
CA PHE A 95 -29.21 1.24 12.80
C PHE A 95 -30.12 1.98 13.79
N PRO A 96 -30.09 1.63 15.09
CA PRO A 96 -30.96 2.22 16.09
C PRO A 96 -30.53 3.66 16.40
N SER A 97 -31.52 4.49 16.75
CA SER A 97 -31.36 5.76 17.46
C SER A 97 -31.54 5.57 18.98
N ALA A 98 -31.50 6.65 19.75
CA ALA A 98 -31.57 6.62 21.22
C ALA A 98 -32.77 5.88 21.84
N TYR A 99 -33.89 5.82 21.12
CA TYR A 99 -35.16 5.26 21.60
C TYR A 99 -35.57 3.98 20.86
N ASP A 100 -34.77 3.55 19.88
CA ASP A 100 -35.06 2.35 19.12
C ASP A 100 -34.58 1.11 19.89
N ASP A 101 -35.34 0.02 19.77
CA ASP A 101 -34.89 -1.31 20.20
C ASP A 101 -33.63 -1.72 19.41
N ILE A 102 -32.92 -2.74 19.89
CA ILE A 102 -31.68 -3.22 19.26
C ILE A 102 -31.94 -3.45 17.76
N GLY A 103 -31.28 -2.66 16.90
CA GLY A 103 -31.44 -2.76 15.45
C GLY A 103 -31.04 -4.13 14.90
N ARG A 104 -31.26 -4.36 13.60
CA ARG A 104 -30.89 -5.65 12.96
C ARG A 104 -29.45 -6.04 13.28
N ALA A 105 -29.27 -7.28 13.74
CA ALA A 105 -27.96 -7.84 14.04
C ALA A 105 -27.12 -8.16 12.79
N PHE A 106 -27.76 -8.25 11.61
CA PHE A 106 -27.09 -8.66 10.37
C PHE A 106 -27.54 -7.82 9.18
N ILE A 107 -26.58 -7.43 8.34
CA ILE A 107 -26.79 -6.73 7.06
C ILE A 107 -26.06 -7.45 5.91
N GLY A 108 -26.55 -7.28 4.69
CA GLY A 108 -25.90 -7.80 3.49
C GLY A 108 -25.01 -6.74 2.84
N CYS A 109 -23.70 -6.99 2.74
CA CYS A 109 -22.73 -6.09 2.11
C CYS A 109 -21.68 -6.88 1.34
N ASN A 110 -21.18 -6.35 0.22
CA ASN A 110 -20.03 -6.94 -0.50
C ASN A 110 -20.23 -8.44 -0.84
N GLY A 111 -21.45 -8.84 -1.22
CA GLY A 111 -21.81 -10.24 -1.50
C GLY A 111 -21.89 -11.14 -0.26
N ALA A 112 -21.50 -10.68 0.93
CA ALA A 112 -21.68 -11.38 2.18
C ALA A 112 -23.10 -11.10 2.73
N PRO A 113 -23.93 -12.14 2.92
CA PRO A 113 -25.33 -11.94 3.33
C PRO A 113 -25.51 -11.61 4.81
N ASN A 114 -24.52 -11.91 5.66
CA ASN A 114 -24.63 -11.85 7.12
C ASN A 114 -23.43 -11.12 7.76
N VAL A 115 -23.30 -9.83 7.52
CA VAL A 115 -22.33 -8.97 8.21
C VAL A 115 -22.92 -8.56 9.55
N SER A 116 -22.24 -8.86 10.65
CA SER A 116 -22.72 -8.54 11.99
C SER A 116 -22.63 -7.04 12.28
N VAL A 117 -23.75 -6.46 12.71
CA VAL A 117 -23.82 -5.09 13.21
C VAL A 117 -23.82 -5.15 14.73
N SER A 118 -22.85 -4.48 15.34
CA SER A 118 -22.70 -4.37 16.79
C SER A 118 -23.15 -3.01 17.27
N PHE A 119 -23.99 -2.98 18.30
CA PHE A 119 -24.28 -1.76 19.04
C PHE A 119 -23.11 -1.44 19.96
N VAL A 120 -22.52 -0.25 19.81
CA VAL A 120 -21.35 0.18 20.57
C VAL A 120 -21.78 0.93 21.83
N SER A 121 -22.65 1.92 21.67
CA SER A 121 -23.10 2.78 22.76
C SER A 121 -24.35 3.54 22.38
N GLY A 122 -25.13 3.93 23.39
CA GLY A 122 -26.24 4.87 23.20
C GLY A 122 -26.71 5.46 24.51
N ASN A 123 -27.39 6.59 24.40
CA ASN A 123 -28.07 7.29 25.49
C ASN A 123 -29.40 7.83 24.96
N THR A 124 -30.13 8.60 25.77
CA THR A 124 -31.42 9.19 25.40
C THR A 124 -31.36 10.23 24.27
N ALA A 125 -30.18 10.57 23.75
CA ALA A 125 -29.99 11.58 22.69
C ALA A 125 -29.34 11.01 21.42
N ALA A 126 -28.54 9.95 21.52
CA ALA A 126 -27.85 9.35 20.38
C ALA A 126 -27.50 7.87 20.61
N ALA A 127 -27.37 7.12 19.52
CA ALA A 127 -26.90 5.74 19.50
C ALA A 127 -25.85 5.56 18.40
N THR A 128 -24.91 4.64 18.62
CA THR A 128 -23.81 4.32 17.73
C THR A 128 -23.72 2.82 17.50
N SER A 129 -23.74 2.44 16.23
CA SER A 129 -23.51 1.07 15.76
C SER A 129 -22.23 0.99 14.96
N THR A 130 -21.61 -0.19 14.94
CA THR A 130 -20.44 -0.47 14.13
C THR A 130 -20.55 -1.81 13.45
N PHE A 131 -19.97 -1.92 12.26
CA PHE A 131 -19.74 -3.20 11.61
C PHE A 131 -18.40 -3.17 10.87
N THR A 132 -17.89 -4.35 10.55
CA THR A 132 -16.63 -4.50 9.82
C THR A 132 -16.89 -5.25 8.53
N LEU A 133 -16.31 -4.76 7.44
CA LEU A 133 -16.26 -5.45 6.15
C LEU A 133 -14.83 -5.86 5.86
N ASP A 134 -14.64 -7.11 5.46
CA ASP A 134 -13.37 -7.61 4.97
C ASP A 134 -13.44 -7.78 3.45
N PHE A 135 -12.38 -7.37 2.76
CA PHE A 135 -12.25 -7.45 1.31
C PHE A 135 -11.16 -8.43 0.93
N THR A 136 -11.48 -9.34 0.01
CA THR A 136 -10.51 -10.24 -0.61
C THR A 136 -10.08 -9.66 -1.96
N PRO A 137 -8.78 -9.68 -2.30
CA PRO A 137 -7.67 -10.31 -1.58
C PRO A 137 -7.07 -9.46 -0.44
N LYS A 138 -7.42 -8.18 -0.32
CA LYS A 138 -6.78 -7.27 0.64
C LYS A 138 -7.71 -6.10 1.03
N GLY A 139 -7.68 -5.74 2.32
CA GLY A 139 -8.30 -4.54 2.88
C GLY A 139 -9.56 -4.82 3.71
N CYS A 140 -9.96 -3.84 4.51
CA CYS A 140 -11.17 -3.88 5.34
C CYS A 140 -11.66 -2.48 5.62
N ALA A 141 -12.94 -2.38 5.97
CA ALA A 141 -13.57 -1.17 6.42
C ALA A 141 -14.21 -1.38 7.77
N ILE A 142 -13.93 -0.49 8.71
CA ILE A 142 -14.66 -0.38 9.97
C ILE A 142 -15.61 0.79 9.79
N VAL A 143 -16.91 0.49 9.81
CA VAL A 143 -17.95 1.47 9.62
C VAL A 143 -18.63 1.74 10.94
N THR A 144 -18.85 3.00 11.23
CA THR A 144 -19.52 3.51 12.43
C THR A 144 -20.69 4.38 11.99
N VAL A 145 -21.87 4.03 12.45
CA VAL A 145 -23.12 4.75 12.18
C VAL A 145 -23.61 5.34 13.50
N GLY A 146 -23.63 6.65 13.58
CA GLY A 146 -24.19 7.40 14.70
C GLY A 146 -25.52 8.03 14.31
N LYS A 147 -26.57 7.79 15.10
CA LYS A 147 -27.88 8.42 14.95
C LYS A 147 -28.25 9.20 16.19
N THR A 148 -28.85 10.36 15.99
CA THR A 148 -29.39 11.22 17.05
C THR A 148 -30.91 11.26 17.01
N VAL A 149 -31.53 11.60 18.14
CA VAL A 149 -33.00 11.74 18.26
C VAL A 149 -33.58 12.85 17.39
N SER A 150 -32.76 13.85 17.03
CA SER A 150 -33.15 14.94 16.15
C SER A 150 -33.12 14.56 14.66
N GLY A 151 -32.83 13.29 14.35
CA GLY A 151 -32.80 12.77 12.98
C GLY A 151 -31.45 12.90 12.29
N PHE A 152 -30.44 13.56 12.90
CA PHE A 152 -29.11 13.62 12.32
C PHE A 152 -28.45 12.25 12.35
N THR A 153 -27.93 11.85 11.18
CA THR A 153 -27.18 10.62 10.99
C THR A 153 -25.77 10.96 10.53
N VAL A 154 -24.79 10.33 11.16
CA VAL A 154 -23.37 10.44 10.81
C VAL A 154 -22.87 9.04 10.51
N ILE A 155 -22.46 8.82 9.27
CA ILE A 155 -21.83 7.57 8.85
C ILE A 155 -20.37 7.85 8.60
N GLU A 156 -19.50 7.11 9.27
CA GLU A 156 -18.06 7.16 9.09
C GLU A 156 -17.54 5.78 8.71
N SER A 157 -16.80 5.69 7.62
CA SER A 157 -16.18 4.45 7.16
C SER A 157 -14.67 4.64 7.12
N ARG A 158 -13.95 3.80 7.88
CA ARG A 158 -12.49 3.79 7.96
C ARG A 158 -11.96 2.56 7.25
N GLY A 159 -11.48 2.74 6.03
CA GLY A 159 -10.87 1.70 5.24
C GLY A 159 -9.37 1.59 5.49
N ARG A 160 -8.87 0.36 5.51
CA ARG A 160 -7.46 0.03 5.72
C ARG A 160 -6.99 -0.93 4.64
N ASN A 161 -5.71 -0.83 4.30
CA ASN A 161 -5.05 -1.80 3.44
C ASN A 161 -4.74 -3.14 4.15
N ASP A 162 -4.75 -3.16 5.48
CA ASP A 162 -4.50 -4.35 6.30
C ASP A 162 -5.44 -4.37 7.52
N CYS A 163 -5.92 -5.57 7.83
CA CYS A 163 -6.96 -5.87 8.81
C CYS A 163 -6.43 -6.50 10.09
N GLY A 164 -5.11 -6.69 10.17
CA GLY A 164 -4.46 -7.13 11.40
C GLY A 164 -4.79 -6.20 12.58
N VAL A 165 -4.65 -6.71 13.79
CA VAL A 165 -4.80 -5.92 15.04
C VAL A 165 -3.46 -5.45 15.61
N GLY A 166 -2.34 -5.91 15.04
CA GLY A 166 -0.98 -5.56 15.47
C GLY A 166 -0.44 -4.27 14.84
N PRO A 167 0.65 -3.72 15.39
CA PRO A 167 1.34 -2.60 14.77
C PRO A 167 1.92 -3.03 13.42
N ASN A 168 1.55 -2.31 12.36
CA ASN A 168 2.06 -2.51 11.02
C ASN A 168 2.47 -1.15 10.46
N PRO A 169 3.77 -0.87 10.25
CA PRO A 169 4.25 0.43 9.77
C PRO A 169 3.85 0.71 8.30
N ALA A 170 3.46 -0.33 7.56
CA ALA A 170 2.94 -0.20 6.20
C ALA A 170 1.39 -0.06 6.17
N ARG A 171 0.74 0.04 7.33
CA ARG A 171 -0.72 0.23 7.38
C ARG A 171 -1.08 1.63 6.96
N VAL A 172 -1.95 1.72 5.97
CA VAL A 172 -2.57 2.95 5.51
C VAL A 172 -4.04 2.90 5.86
N GLU A 173 -4.56 4.01 6.40
CA GLU A 173 -5.97 4.19 6.70
C GLU A 173 -6.50 5.42 5.94
N ARG A 174 -7.70 5.29 5.36
CA ARG A 174 -8.44 6.38 4.71
C ARG A 174 -9.85 6.37 5.27
N ALA A 175 -10.42 7.55 5.51
CA ALA A 175 -11.74 7.67 6.11
C ALA A 175 -12.66 8.54 5.25
N LEU A 176 -13.90 8.10 5.11
CA LEU A 176 -15.00 8.86 4.52
C LEU A 176 -16.06 9.10 5.58
N ARG A 177 -16.66 10.29 5.57
CA ARG A 177 -17.73 10.64 6.49
C ARG A 177 -18.84 11.38 5.76
N VAL A 178 -20.07 10.89 5.93
CA VAL A 178 -21.30 11.48 5.42
C VAL A 178 -22.18 11.89 6.60
N ARG A 179 -22.85 13.03 6.47
CA ARG A 179 -23.76 13.59 7.47
C ARG A 179 -25.00 14.11 6.79
N TYR A 180 -26.17 13.75 7.29
CA TYR A 180 -27.47 14.27 6.86
C TYR A 180 -28.46 14.32 8.03
#